data_AF-A0A5S3WKJ6-F1
#
_entry.id   AF-A0A5S3WKJ6-F1
#
_cell.length_a   1.000
_cell.length_b   1.000
_cell.length_c   1.000
_cell.angle_alpha   90.00
_cell.angle_beta   90.00
_cell.angle_gamma   90.00
#
_symmetry.space_group_name_H-M   'P 1'
#
loop_
_entity.id
_entity.type
_entity.pdbx_description
1 polymer ?
#
loop_
_entity_poly.entity_id
_entity_poly.type
_entity_poly.pdbx_seq_one_letter_code
_entity_poly.pdbx_strand_id
1 'polypeptide(L)'
;NGFFAVVHDVFTMPKAMRQLAWVQFFSWFSLFAMWIYTTAAVTSHHYGSVDVTSKAYNDGADWVGVLFAAYNGFAALAALVIPVMVKRVGIR
;
A
#
# COMPACT_ATOMS: atom_id res chain seq x y z
N ASN A 1 1.13 23.46 25.80
CA ASN A 1 2.32 22.59 26.00
C ASN A 1 2.51 21.51 24.93
N GLY A 2 1.45 20.87 24.40
CA GLY A 2 1.63 19.84 23.35
C GLY A 2 2.20 20.35 22.02
N PHE A 3 1.79 21.54 21.56
CA PHE A 3 2.30 22.13 20.31
C PHE A 3 3.81 22.40 20.35
N PHE A 4 4.32 22.90 21.48
CA PHE A 4 5.75 23.15 21.66
C PHE A 4 6.58 21.85 21.67
N ALA A 5 6.03 20.76 22.24
CA ALA A 5 6.68 19.46 22.23
C ALA A 5 6.76 18.89 20.81
N VAL A 6 5.68 18.95 20.03
CA VAL A 6 5.68 18.49 18.63
C VAL A 6 6.69 19.26 17.79
N VAL A 7 6.74 20.59 17.94
CA VAL A 7 7.69 21.44 17.21
C VAL A 7 9.13 21.11 17.63
N HIS A 8 9.40 20.98 18.94
CA HIS A 8 10.71 20.61 19.46
C HIS A 8 11.16 19.24 18.96
N ASP A 9 10.28 18.22 18.97
CA ASP A 9 10.55 16.86 18.51
C ASP A 9 10.83 16.79 17.01
N VAL A 10 10.16 17.63 16.21
CA VAL A 10 10.44 17.77 14.77
C VAL A 10 11.84 18.35 14.54
N PHE A 11 12.27 19.31 15.37
CA PHE A 11 13.61 19.91 15.26
C PHE A 11 14.73 19.06 15.86
N THR A 12 14.44 18.23 16.87
CA THR A 12 15.40 17.27 17.46
C THR A 12 15.37 15.89 16.80
N MET A 13 14.56 15.71 15.75
CA MET A 13 14.35 14.40 15.12
C MET A 13 15.67 13.83 14.55
N PRO A 14 16.04 12.57 14.89
CA PRO A 14 17.23 11.92 14.35
C PRO A 14 17.14 11.76 12.83
N LYS A 15 18.29 11.84 12.14
CA LYS A 15 18.34 11.72 10.67
C LYS A 15 17.64 10.46 10.12
N ALA A 16 17.71 9.34 10.84
CA ALA A 16 17.04 8.09 10.47
C ALA A 16 15.50 8.21 10.46
N MET A 17 14.90 8.86 11.46
CA MET A 17 13.45 9.08 11.50
C MET A 17 12.98 10.00 10.37
N ARG A 18 13.76 11.04 10.05
CA ARG A 18 13.45 11.94 8.93
C ARG A 18 13.53 11.23 7.58
N GLN A 19 14.47 10.31 7.40
CA GLN A 19 14.53 9.47 6.19
C GLN A 19 13.32 8.54 6.11
N LEU A 20 12.95 7.91 7.24
CA LEU A 20 11.78 7.05 7.30
C LEU A 20 10.48 7.80 7.01
N ALA A 21 10.36 9.07 7.42
CA ALA A 21 9.19 9.90 7.13
C ALA A 21 8.96 10.11 5.63
N TRP A 22 10.02 10.37 4.85
CA TRP A 22 9.92 10.49 3.39
C TRP A 22 9.54 9.16 2.74
N VAL A 23 10.17 8.06 3.17
CA VAL A 23 9.85 6.72 2.66
C VAL A 23 8.38 6.39 2.95
N GLN A 24 7.94 6.58 4.19
CA GLN A 24 6.55 6.33 4.57
C GLN A 24 5.55 7.20 3.82
N PHE A 25 5.88 8.47 3.57
CA PHE A 25 5.01 9.36 2.79
C PHE A 25 4.79 8.84 1.37
N PHE A 26 5.86 8.50 0.64
CA PHE A 26 5.74 7.99 -0.72
C PHE A 26 5.15 6.58 -0.78
N SER A 27 5.49 5.71 0.16
CA SER A 27 4.92 4.36 0.25
C SER A 27 3.42 4.41 0.45
N TRP A 28 2.93 5.23 1.39
CA TRP A 28 1.49 5.38 1.63
C TRP A 28 0.78 6.10 0.50
N PHE A 29 1.38 7.13 -0.10
CA PHE A 29 0.80 7.81 -1.24
C PHE A 29 0.53 6.84 -2.41
N SER A 30 1.53 6.01 -2.74
CA SER A 30 1.38 4.99 -3.78
C SER A 30 0.32 3.95 -3.41
N LEU A 31 0.27 3.52 -2.15
CA LEU A 31 -0.70 2.55 -1.67
C LEU A 31 -2.16 3.07 -1.77
N PHE A 32 -2.38 4.32 -1.37
CA PHE A 32 -3.69 4.97 -1.50
C PHE A 32 -4.10 5.14 -2.97
N ALA A 33 -3.17 5.57 -3.83
CA ALA A 33 -3.42 5.68 -5.26
C ALA A 33 -3.79 4.32 -5.88
N MET A 34 -3.09 3.25 -5.50
CA MET A 34 -3.44 1.89 -5.92
C MET A 34 -4.87 1.55 -5.49
N TRP A 35 -5.22 1.69 -4.21
CA TRP A 35 -6.56 1.33 -3.74
C TRP A 35 -7.70 2.07 -4.42
N ILE A 36 -7.51 3.35 -4.76
CA ILE A 36 -8.54 4.16 -5.42
C ILE A 36 -8.64 3.84 -6.91
N TYR A 37 -7.50 3.69 -7.59
CA TYR A 37 -7.48 3.61 -9.05
C TYR A 37 -7.43 2.18 -9.60
N THR A 38 -7.10 1.14 -8.81
CA THR A 38 -7.03 -0.24 -9.31
C THR A 38 -8.37 -0.68 -9.90
N THR A 39 -9.51 -0.36 -9.27
CA THR A 39 -10.82 -0.75 -9.81
C THR A 39 -11.10 -0.10 -11.16
N ALA A 40 -10.91 1.22 -11.25
CA ALA A 40 -11.12 1.96 -12.50
C ALA A 40 -10.12 1.57 -13.60
N ALA A 41 -8.87 1.27 -13.24
CA ALA A 41 -7.84 0.86 -14.20
C ALA A 41 -8.13 -0.54 -14.78
N VAL A 42 -8.56 -1.50 -13.95
CA VAL A 42 -8.88 -2.87 -14.41
C VAL A 42 -10.15 -2.88 -15.26
N THR A 43 -11.20 -2.14 -14.87
CA THR A 43 -12.45 -2.05 -15.64
C THR A 43 -12.27 -1.30 -16.96
N SER A 44 -11.54 -0.17 -16.96
CA SER A 44 -11.31 0.62 -18.19
C SER A 44 -10.35 -0.06 -19.17
N HIS A 45 -9.24 -0.64 -18.69
CA HIS A 45 -8.18 -1.14 -19.57
C HIS A 45 -8.43 -2.57 -20.09
N HIS A 46 -9.24 -3.37 -19.39
CA HIS A 46 -9.53 -4.76 -19.78
C HIS A 46 -10.96 -4.95 -20.31
N TYR A 47 -11.93 -4.19 -19.80
CA TYR A 47 -13.35 -4.37 -20.14
C TYR A 47 -13.95 -3.23 -20.99
N GLY A 48 -13.22 -2.12 -21.18
CA GLY A 48 -13.63 -1.02 -22.06
C GLY A 48 -14.94 -0.33 -21.67
N SER A 49 -15.46 -0.60 -20.46
CA SER A 49 -16.73 -0.06 -19.97
C SER A 49 -16.50 0.75 -18.71
N VAL A 50 -16.85 2.04 -18.79
CA VAL A 50 -16.90 3.00 -17.67
C VAL A 50 -18.25 2.97 -16.95
N ASP A 51 -19.20 2.18 -17.44
CA ASP A 51 -20.58 2.18 -16.96
C ASP A 51 -20.78 1.18 -15.83
N VAL A 52 -20.94 1.69 -14.61
CA VAL A 52 -21.03 0.93 -13.35
C VAL A 52 -22.25 -0.01 -13.26
N THR A 53 -23.20 0.14 -14.18
CA THR A 53 -24.41 -0.70 -14.26
C THR A 53 -24.27 -1.87 -15.23
N SER A 54 -23.22 -1.87 -16.05
CA SER A 54 -22.99 -2.90 -17.06
C SER A 54 -22.39 -4.16 -16.45
N LYS A 55 -22.79 -5.33 -16.98
CA LYS A 55 -22.23 -6.62 -16.56
C LYS A 55 -20.69 -6.66 -16.67
N ALA A 56 -20.14 -6.00 -17.68
CA ALA A 56 -18.70 -5.88 -17.89
C ALA A 56 -17.97 -5.14 -16.75
N TYR A 57 -18.62 -4.17 -16.10
CA TYR A 57 -18.06 -3.50 -14.92
C TYR A 57 -18.05 -4.42 -13.69
N ASN A 58 -19.12 -5.19 -13.47
CA ASN A 58 -19.18 -6.17 -12.40
C ASN A 58 -18.11 -7.27 -12.58
N ASP A 59 -17.95 -7.78 -13.81
CA ASP A 59 -16.91 -8.78 -14.11
C ASP A 59 -15.48 -8.22 -13.83
N GLY A 60 -15.25 -6.93 -14.13
CA GLY A 60 -13.99 -6.25 -13.80
C GLY A 60 -13.81 -5.96 -12.30
N ALA A 61 -14.88 -5.64 -11.57
CA ALA A 61 -14.85 -5.45 -10.13
C ALA A 61 -14.56 -6.77 -9.38
N ASP A 62 -15.12 -7.89 -9.83
CA ASP A 62 -14.81 -9.22 -9.30
C ASP A 62 -13.33 -9.57 -9.48
N TRP A 63 -12.75 -9.24 -10.64
CA TRP A 63 -11.32 -9.43 -10.89
C TRP A 63 -10.45 -8.55 -9.99
N VAL A 64 -10.86 -7.31 -9.70
CA VAL A 64 -10.17 -6.47 -8.72
C VAL A 64 -10.16 -7.15 -7.35
N GLY A 65 -11.29 -7.75 -6.94
CA GLY A 65 -11.36 -8.57 -5.73
C GLY A 65 -10.34 -9.72 -5.72
N VAL A 66 -10.20 -10.45 -6.85
CA VAL A 66 -9.19 -11.52 -7.00
C VAL A 66 -7.76 -10.97 -6.94
N LEU A 67 -7.47 -9.81 -7.55
CA LEU A 67 -6.16 -9.17 -7.48
C LEU A 67 -5.82 -8.74 -6.05
N PHE A 68 -6.78 -8.19 -5.32
CA PHE A 68 -6.61 -7.87 -3.90
C PHE A 68 -6.44 -9.13 -3.04
N ALA A 69 -7.13 -10.22 -3.35
CA ALA A 69 -6.95 -11.50 -2.68
C ALA A 69 -5.56 -12.08 -2.95
N ALA A 70 -5.06 -12.01 -4.19
CA ALA A 70 -3.71 -12.42 -4.55
C ALA A 70 -2.64 -11.56 -3.85
N TYR A 71 -2.84 -10.24 -3.77
CA TYR A 71 -1.98 -9.33 -3.00
C TYR A 71 -1.90 -9.75 -1.52
N ASN A 72 -3.06 -9.99 -0.88
CA ASN A 72 -3.09 -10.46 0.51
C ASN A 72 -2.50 -11.87 0.68
N GLY A 73 -2.68 -12.75 -0.29
CA GLY A 73 -2.07 -14.08 -0.32
C GLY A 73 -0.54 -14.01 -0.39
N PHE A 74 0.00 -13.14 -1.24
CA PHE A 74 1.44 -12.89 -1.30
C PHE A 74 1.95 -12.24 0.00
N ALA A 75 1.19 -11.31 0.59
CA ALA A 75 1.53 -10.73 1.89
C ALA A 75 1.57 -11.79 3.01
N ALA A 76 0.64 -12.75 3.01
CA ALA A 76 0.64 -13.86 3.95
C ALA A 76 1.86 -14.78 3.75
N LEU A 77 2.21 -15.10 2.50
CA LEU A 77 3.43 -15.85 2.19
C LEU A 77 4.69 -15.10 2.65
N ALA A 78 4.78 -13.81 2.36
CA ALA A 78 5.86 -12.95 2.80
C ALA A 78 5.95 -12.90 4.33
N ALA A 79 4.82 -12.80 5.05
CA ALA A 79 4.77 -12.80 6.51
C ALA A 79 5.31 -14.09 7.13
N LEU A 80 5.16 -15.24 6.46
CA LEU A 80 5.77 -16.51 6.88
C LEU A 80 7.28 -16.56 6.58
N VAL A 81 7.73 -15.90 5.51
CA VAL A 81 9.13 -15.87 5.08
C VAL A 81 9.96 -14.86 5.87
N ILE A 82 9.39 -13.72 6.27
CA ILE A 82 10.07 -12.64 7.01
C ILE A 82 10.79 -13.16 8.27
N PRO A 83 10.18 -13.96 9.17
CA PRO A 83 10.85 -14.49 10.35
C PRO A 83 12.09 -15.32 10.00
N VAL A 84 12.03 -16.11 8.93
CA VAL A 84 13.14 -16.95 8.46
C VAL A 84 14.27 -16.10 7.88
N MET A 85 13.94 -15.07 7.11
CA MET A 85 14.92 -14.12 6.59
C MET A 85 15.58 -13.32 7.72
N VAL A 86 14.79 -12.77 8.65
CA VAL A 86 15.29 -12.00 9.79
C VAL A 86 16.25 -12.84 10.64
N LYS A 87 15.93 -14.12 10.85
CA LYS A 87 16.79 -15.06 11.59
C LYS A 87 18.11 -15.37 10.86
N ARG A 88 18.15 -15.31 9.53
CA ARG A 88 19.35 -15.58 8.72
C ARG A 88 20.21 -14.34 8.43
N VAL A 89 19.59 -13.18 8.25
CA VAL A 89 20.26 -11.96 7.81
C VAL A 89 20.71 -11.10 8.99
N GLY A 90 20.08 -11.26 10.16
CA GLY A 90 20.40 -10.48 11.36
C GLY A 90 19.92 -9.04 11.22
N ILE A 91 19.09 -8.59 12.16
CA ILE A 91 18.74 -7.17 12.26
C ILE A 91 20.00 -6.46 12.77
N ARG A 92 20.72 -5.77 11.88
CA ARG A 92 21.75 -4.80 12.23
C ARG A 92 21.15 -3.42 12.32
#